data_AF-A0AA51M4S0-F1
#
_entry.id   AF-A0AA51M4S0-F1
#
_cell.length_a   1.000
_cell.length_b   1.000
_cell.length_c   1.000
_cell.angle_alpha   90.00
_cell.angle_beta   90.00
_cell.angle_gamma   90.00
#
_symmetry.space_group_name_H-M   'P 1'
#
loop_
_entity.id
_entity.type
_entity.pdbx_description
1 polymer ?
#
loop_
_entity_poly.entity_id
_entity_poly.type
_entity_poly.pdbx_seq_one_letter_code
_entity_poly.pdbx_strand_id
1 'polypeptide(L)'
;MENLVDFAFEKRYESIKRLGDRLDGFSTLINWERFLTVVGGLYRNQTEEGGRPNIDIVLMVKMLVLQSMYSLSDPELERQANDRISFMKFLGYPNKVPDQTTVWYFRERLAKTGKDKAIWDELQRQLDAQCLKIKKGTIQDATFITSEPGHASTNTPRGDAAKTRRSRDGTWAIKGKKSYFGYKLHTKEDCDFGLIRALEVTTASTHDSQIDLSNEGEVIYRDRGYFGTKTKGFNTTMQRGVRGHPIGIRDVLKNARISRILSPGERPYAIIKNVFHSAHTKVTTVLRVHTKMLFSAFCFNRFQLATLKKQGVLERMLSTKN
;
A
#
# COMPACT_ATOMS: atom_id res chain seq x y z
N MET A 1 -29.72 -1.76 -10.61
CA MET A 1 -29.91 -2.91 -11.52
C MET A 1 -30.47 -2.31 -12.77
N GLU A 2 -29.66 -2.17 -13.80
CA GLU A 2 -30.01 -1.35 -14.97
C GLU A 2 -30.47 -2.22 -16.15
N ASN A 3 -30.12 -3.51 -16.19
CA ASN A 3 -30.53 -4.42 -17.26
C ASN A 3 -30.57 -5.91 -16.84
N LEU A 4 -31.07 -6.77 -17.74
CA LEU A 4 -31.18 -8.24 -17.55
C LEU A 4 -29.83 -8.95 -17.38
N VAL A 5 -28.78 -8.42 -18.01
CA VAL A 5 -27.42 -8.98 -17.94
C VAL A 5 -26.85 -8.81 -16.52
N ASP A 6 -27.03 -7.63 -15.91
CA ASP A 6 -26.65 -7.38 -14.51
C ASP A 6 -27.34 -8.37 -13.57
N PHE A 7 -28.64 -8.63 -13.79
CA PHE A 7 -29.39 -9.59 -12.99
C PHE A 7 -28.83 -11.01 -13.13
N ALA A 8 -28.52 -11.45 -14.36
CA ALA A 8 -27.92 -12.75 -14.61
C ALA A 8 -26.53 -12.87 -13.94
N PHE A 9 -25.72 -11.81 -14.00
CA PHE A 9 -24.44 -11.77 -13.31
C PHE A 9 -24.59 -11.79 -11.78
N GLU A 10 -25.55 -11.06 -11.21
CA GLU A 10 -25.78 -11.10 -9.77
C GLU A 10 -26.19 -12.51 -9.32
N LYS A 11 -27.10 -13.17 -10.06
CA LYS A 11 -27.50 -14.55 -9.78
C LYS A 11 -26.32 -15.53 -9.87
N ARG A 12 -25.44 -15.37 -10.85
CA ARG A 12 -24.25 -16.21 -10.97
C ARG A 12 -23.24 -15.91 -9.86
N TYR A 13 -23.13 -14.65 -9.43
CA TYR A 13 -22.25 -14.23 -8.33
C TYR A 13 -22.65 -14.88 -7.01
N GLU A 14 -23.95 -15.04 -6.71
CA GLU A 14 -24.41 -15.71 -5.49
C GLU A 14 -23.84 -17.13 -5.32
N SER A 15 -23.57 -17.84 -6.41
CA SER A 15 -22.91 -19.15 -6.35
C SER A 15 -21.44 -19.02 -5.92
N ILE A 16 -20.73 -18.01 -6.41
CA ILE A 16 -19.33 -17.73 -6.06
C ILE A 16 -19.21 -17.22 -4.63
N LYS A 17 -20.14 -16.36 -4.21
CA LYS A 17 -20.20 -15.83 -2.85
C LYS A 17 -20.26 -16.93 -1.80
N ARG A 18 -21.07 -17.98 -2.04
CA ARG A 18 -21.18 -19.17 -1.16
C ARG A 18 -19.87 -19.95 -1.04
N LEU A 19 -19.02 -19.93 -2.07
CA LEU A 19 -17.71 -20.58 -2.06
C LEU A 19 -16.62 -19.74 -1.35
N GLY A 20 -16.93 -18.51 -0.98
CA GLY A 20 -16.02 -17.57 -0.33
C GLY A 20 -15.29 -16.68 -1.32
N ASP A 21 -15.78 -15.46 -1.50
CA ASP A 21 -15.10 -14.42 -2.27
C ASP A 21 -14.32 -13.47 -1.35
N ARG A 22 -13.03 -13.29 -1.63
CA ARG A 22 -12.18 -12.36 -0.87
C ARG A 22 -12.55 -10.90 -1.10
N LEU A 23 -13.24 -10.60 -2.20
CA LEU A 23 -13.78 -9.28 -2.52
C LEU A 23 -15.18 -9.07 -1.95
N ASP A 24 -15.81 -10.10 -1.36
CA ASP A 24 -17.10 -9.92 -0.71
C ASP A 24 -16.98 -8.98 0.50
N GLY A 25 -17.92 -8.06 0.61
CA GLY A 25 -17.88 -6.95 1.56
C GLY A 25 -16.70 -5.99 1.36
N PHE A 26 -15.86 -6.13 0.32
CA PHE A 26 -14.76 -5.19 0.03
C PHE A 26 -15.27 -3.77 -0.12
N SER A 27 -16.35 -3.63 -0.88
CA SER A 27 -17.01 -2.36 -1.15
C SER A 27 -17.69 -1.72 0.06
N THR A 28 -17.94 -2.48 1.14
CA THR A 28 -18.72 -1.99 2.31
C THR A 28 -17.89 -1.35 3.41
N LEU A 29 -16.59 -1.66 3.49
CA LEU A 29 -15.73 -1.15 4.58
C LEU A 29 -15.10 0.21 4.26
N ILE A 30 -15.20 0.65 3.00
CA ILE A 30 -14.59 1.87 2.48
C ILE A 30 -15.64 2.58 1.66
N ASN A 31 -15.80 3.88 1.88
CA ASN A 31 -16.65 4.74 1.07
C ASN A 31 -15.89 5.17 -0.18
N TRP A 32 -16.20 4.53 -1.31
CA TRP A 32 -15.49 4.74 -2.57
C TRP A 32 -15.77 6.10 -3.20
N GLU A 33 -16.99 6.61 -3.06
CA GLU A 33 -17.41 7.89 -3.63
C GLU A 33 -16.57 9.06 -3.13
N ARG A 34 -16.02 8.96 -1.90
CA ARG A 34 -15.12 10.00 -1.36
C ARG A 34 -13.82 10.13 -2.14
N PHE A 35 -13.36 9.09 -2.83
CA PHE A 35 -12.17 9.21 -3.69
C PHE A 35 -12.43 10.06 -4.94
N LEU A 36 -13.69 10.22 -5.39
CA LEU A 36 -14.03 11.14 -6.49
C LEU A 36 -13.63 12.58 -6.14
N THR A 37 -13.99 13.02 -4.94
CA THR A 37 -13.71 14.39 -4.48
C THR A 37 -12.21 14.65 -4.42
N VAL A 38 -11.46 13.68 -3.92
CA VAL A 38 -10.02 13.83 -3.65
C VAL A 38 -9.18 13.73 -4.92
N VAL A 39 -9.63 12.93 -5.89
CA VAL A 39 -8.96 12.79 -7.19
C VAL A 39 -9.50 13.78 -8.23
N GLY A 40 -10.52 14.58 -7.88
CA GLY A 40 -11.18 15.56 -8.74
C GLY A 40 -10.21 16.47 -9.50
N GLY A 41 -10.44 16.68 -10.80
CA GLY A 41 -9.53 17.43 -11.68
C GLY A 41 -8.28 16.67 -12.12
N LEU A 42 -8.24 15.33 -11.99
CA LEU A 42 -7.15 14.51 -12.56
C LEU A 42 -7.25 14.45 -14.10
N TYR A 43 -8.48 14.50 -14.60
CA TYR A 43 -8.76 14.58 -16.02
C TYR A 43 -8.81 16.03 -16.48
N ARG A 44 -8.16 16.32 -17.61
CA ARG A 44 -8.10 17.67 -18.20
C ARG A 44 -9.34 18.00 -19.04
N ASN A 45 -9.99 16.99 -19.62
CA ASN A 45 -11.21 17.19 -20.41
C ASN A 45 -12.40 17.06 -19.47
N GLN A 46 -13.13 18.14 -19.23
CA GLN A 46 -14.38 18.11 -18.46
C GLN A 46 -15.62 18.14 -19.38
N THR A 47 -15.40 18.07 -20.69
CA THR A 47 -16.42 18.17 -21.74
C THR A 47 -16.54 16.85 -22.52
N GLU A 48 -17.72 16.57 -23.06
CA GLU A 48 -17.94 15.46 -24.00
C GLU A 48 -17.36 15.76 -25.39
N GLU A 49 -17.12 17.03 -25.69
CA GLU A 49 -16.46 17.48 -26.91
C GLU A 49 -14.94 17.47 -26.71
N GLY A 50 -14.29 16.51 -27.36
CA GLY A 50 -12.83 16.33 -27.41
C GLY A 50 -12.34 15.08 -26.67
N GLY A 51 -11.91 14.06 -27.43
CA GLY A 51 -11.27 12.84 -26.90
C GLY A 51 -12.22 11.80 -26.28
N ARG A 52 -11.67 10.69 -25.78
CA ARG A 52 -12.45 9.61 -25.14
C ARG A 52 -13.03 10.11 -23.80
N PRO A 53 -14.33 9.89 -23.50
CA PRO A 53 -14.94 10.30 -22.24
C PRO A 53 -14.14 9.80 -21.04
N ASN A 54 -14.09 10.61 -19.98
CA ASN A 54 -13.38 10.23 -18.77
C ASN A 54 -14.02 8.98 -18.16
N ILE A 55 -13.16 8.03 -17.82
CA ILE A 55 -13.57 6.86 -17.07
C ILE A 55 -13.81 7.28 -15.63
N ASP A 56 -14.82 6.68 -15.00
CA ASP A 56 -15.09 6.85 -13.59
C ASP A 56 -13.83 6.60 -12.74
N ILE A 57 -13.49 7.59 -11.91
CA ILE A 57 -12.34 7.55 -11.01
C ILE A 57 -12.49 6.40 -10.01
N VAL A 58 -13.70 6.14 -9.48
CA VAL A 58 -13.94 5.05 -8.53
C VAL A 58 -13.60 3.72 -9.18
N LEU A 59 -14.07 3.49 -10.41
CA LEU A 59 -13.71 2.32 -11.20
C LEU A 59 -12.18 2.18 -11.34
N MET A 60 -11.47 3.25 -11.69
CA MET A 60 -10.01 3.22 -11.86
C MET A 60 -9.27 2.93 -10.54
N VAL A 61 -9.69 3.51 -9.42
CA VAL A 61 -9.10 3.23 -8.10
C VAL A 61 -9.34 1.77 -7.70
N LYS A 62 -10.55 1.25 -7.90
CA LYS A 62 -10.86 -0.17 -7.66
C LYS A 62 -10.02 -1.10 -8.55
N MET A 63 -9.79 -0.74 -9.80
CA MET A 63 -8.90 -1.50 -10.69
C MET A 63 -7.46 -1.56 -10.16
N LEU A 64 -6.91 -0.45 -9.63
CA LEU A 64 -5.58 -0.45 -9.01
C LEU A 64 -5.52 -1.29 -7.73
N VAL A 65 -6.61 -1.35 -6.97
CA VAL A 65 -6.76 -2.25 -5.82
C VAL A 65 -6.74 -3.71 -6.27
N LEU A 66 -7.52 -4.10 -7.28
CA LEU A 66 -7.46 -5.45 -7.85
C LEU A 66 -6.06 -5.79 -8.35
N GLN A 67 -5.43 -4.85 -9.05
CA GLN A 67 -4.09 -5.04 -9.57
C GLN A 67 -3.07 -5.32 -8.46
N SER A 68 -3.15 -4.59 -7.35
CA SER A 68 -2.24 -4.79 -6.23
C SER A 68 -2.55 -6.06 -5.44
N MET A 69 -3.83 -6.35 -5.19
CA MET A 69 -4.25 -7.48 -4.36
C MET A 69 -3.96 -8.83 -5.03
N TYR A 70 -4.05 -8.90 -6.36
CA TYR A 70 -3.85 -10.12 -7.14
C TYR A 70 -2.52 -10.12 -7.93
N SER A 71 -1.65 -9.12 -7.74
CA SER A 71 -0.36 -9.00 -8.44
C SER A 71 -0.47 -9.05 -9.97
N LEU A 72 -1.45 -8.34 -10.53
CA LEU A 72 -1.75 -8.38 -11.97
C LEU A 72 -0.88 -7.39 -12.75
N SER A 73 -0.54 -7.73 -13.99
CA SER A 73 -0.06 -6.75 -14.97
C SER A 73 -1.23 -5.90 -15.50
N ASP A 74 -0.96 -4.79 -16.19
CA ASP A 74 -2.01 -4.00 -16.83
C ASP A 74 -2.87 -4.83 -17.82
N PRO A 75 -2.29 -5.65 -18.74
CA PRO A 75 -3.10 -6.52 -19.61
C PRO A 75 -3.81 -7.66 -18.88
N GLU A 76 -3.22 -8.21 -17.82
CA GLU A 76 -3.86 -9.23 -17.00
C GLU A 76 -5.07 -8.69 -16.25
N LEU A 77 -4.96 -7.46 -15.72
CA LEU A 77 -6.05 -6.77 -15.06
C LEU A 77 -7.22 -6.52 -16.00
N GLU A 78 -6.96 -6.01 -17.21
CA GLU A 78 -7.99 -5.80 -18.23
C GLU A 78 -8.71 -7.10 -18.56
N ARG A 79 -7.97 -8.17 -18.83
CA ARG A 79 -8.55 -9.48 -19.17
C ARG A 79 -9.34 -10.07 -18.01
N GLN A 80 -8.79 -10.10 -16.79
CA GLN A 80 -9.51 -10.66 -15.64
C GLN A 80 -10.72 -9.83 -15.23
N ALA A 81 -10.69 -8.50 -15.43
CA ALA A 81 -11.84 -7.64 -15.17
C ALA A 81 -13.01 -7.89 -16.15
N ASN A 82 -12.73 -8.36 -17.37
CA ASN A 82 -13.76 -8.79 -18.33
C ASN A 82 -14.23 -10.24 -18.11
N ASP A 83 -13.37 -11.11 -17.58
CA ASP A 83 -13.66 -12.55 -17.48
C ASP A 83 -14.22 -12.98 -16.11
N ARG A 84 -13.72 -12.39 -15.01
CA ARG A 84 -14.03 -12.87 -13.66
C ARG A 84 -15.23 -12.15 -13.06
N ILE A 85 -16.28 -12.92 -12.75
CA ILE A 85 -17.51 -12.36 -12.18
C ILE A 85 -17.34 -11.68 -10.81
N SER A 86 -16.42 -12.17 -9.97
CA SER A 86 -16.10 -11.50 -8.70
C SER A 86 -15.44 -10.14 -8.92
N PHE A 87 -14.63 -10.00 -9.98
CA PHE A 87 -14.03 -8.72 -10.34
C PHE A 87 -15.08 -7.77 -10.89
N MET A 88 -15.92 -8.25 -11.81
CA MET A 88 -17.04 -7.45 -12.33
C MET A 88 -17.94 -6.96 -11.20
N LYS A 89 -18.32 -7.83 -10.26
CA LYS A 89 -19.11 -7.45 -9.08
C LYS A 89 -18.42 -6.38 -8.24
N PHE A 90 -17.13 -6.54 -7.96
CA PHE A 90 -16.37 -5.56 -7.18
C PHE A 90 -16.29 -4.19 -7.89
N LEU A 91 -16.08 -4.21 -9.20
CA LEU A 91 -16.03 -3.03 -10.06
C LEU A 91 -17.41 -2.38 -10.26
N GLY A 92 -18.50 -3.10 -9.98
CA GLY A 92 -19.88 -2.60 -10.10
C GLY A 92 -20.49 -2.85 -11.48
N TYR A 93 -20.11 -3.93 -12.15
CA TYR A 93 -20.58 -4.31 -13.49
C TYR A 93 -20.44 -3.17 -14.51
N PRO A 94 -19.23 -2.65 -14.73
CA PRO A 94 -19.04 -1.54 -15.67
C PRO A 94 -19.41 -1.99 -17.09
N ASN A 95 -20.16 -1.15 -17.81
CA ASN A 95 -20.49 -1.37 -19.24
C ASN A 95 -19.24 -1.58 -20.11
N LYS A 96 -18.12 -0.93 -19.75
CA LYS A 96 -16.84 -1.08 -20.43
C LYS A 96 -15.71 -1.10 -19.42
N VAL A 97 -14.93 -2.18 -19.44
CA VAL A 97 -13.69 -2.28 -18.67
C VAL A 97 -12.62 -1.39 -19.33
N PRO A 98 -11.93 -0.54 -18.55
CA PRO A 98 -10.79 0.24 -19.03
C PRO A 98 -9.66 -0.64 -19.56
N ASP A 99 -9.08 -0.25 -20.69
CA ASP A 99 -7.93 -0.96 -21.26
C ASP A 99 -6.64 -0.74 -20.45
N GLN A 100 -5.66 -1.61 -20.66
CA GLN A 100 -4.35 -1.59 -20.01
C GLN A 100 -3.66 -0.22 -20.10
N THR A 101 -3.80 0.49 -21.22
CA THR A 101 -3.13 1.77 -21.44
C THR A 101 -3.78 2.86 -20.60
N THR A 102 -5.11 2.81 -20.46
CA THR A 102 -5.87 3.74 -19.65
C THR A 102 -5.54 3.60 -18.18
N VAL A 103 -5.43 2.36 -17.69
CA VAL A 103 -4.97 2.07 -16.31
C VAL A 103 -3.55 2.58 -16.09
N TRP A 104 -2.66 2.35 -17.05
CA TRP A 104 -1.29 2.84 -16.98
C TRP A 104 -1.22 4.37 -16.88
N TYR A 105 -1.93 5.09 -17.76
CA TYR A 105 -1.96 6.56 -17.75
C TYR A 105 -2.58 7.13 -16.48
N PHE A 106 -3.62 6.50 -15.95
CA PHE A 106 -4.24 6.93 -14.69
C PHE A 106 -3.24 6.84 -13.54
N ARG A 107 -2.55 5.71 -13.39
CA ARG A 107 -1.50 5.54 -12.37
C ARG A 107 -0.35 6.54 -12.54
N GLU A 108 0.07 6.81 -13.78
CA GLU A 108 1.10 7.80 -14.08
C GLU A 108 0.66 9.23 -13.68
N ARG A 109 -0.61 9.58 -13.91
CA ARG A 109 -1.17 10.88 -13.49
C ARG A 109 -1.24 10.98 -11.97
N LEU A 110 -1.71 9.93 -11.27
CA LEU A 110 -1.74 9.92 -9.80
C LEU A 110 -0.36 10.19 -9.22
N ALA A 111 0.65 9.44 -9.69
CA ALA A 111 2.05 9.58 -9.31
C ALA A 111 2.55 11.02 -9.52
N LYS A 112 2.37 11.58 -10.72
CA LYS A 112 2.88 12.92 -11.07
C LYS A 112 2.19 14.08 -10.36
N THR A 113 0.91 13.91 -10.02
CA THR A 113 0.10 14.96 -9.38
C THR A 113 0.07 14.85 -7.85
N GLY A 114 0.66 13.79 -7.28
CA GLY A 114 0.59 13.51 -5.85
C GLY A 114 -0.79 13.08 -5.36
N LYS A 115 -1.73 12.80 -6.27
CA LYS A 115 -3.09 12.38 -5.90
C LYS A 115 -3.17 10.94 -5.39
N ASP A 116 -2.11 10.15 -5.57
CA ASP A 116 -1.96 8.87 -4.85
C ASP A 116 -1.91 9.08 -3.34
N LYS A 117 -1.16 10.09 -2.87
CA LYS A 117 -1.13 10.49 -1.45
C LYS A 117 -2.49 10.97 -0.98
N ALA A 118 -3.19 11.75 -1.80
CA ALA A 118 -4.53 12.20 -1.47
C ALA A 118 -5.52 11.01 -1.31
N ILE A 119 -5.45 9.98 -2.17
CA ILE A 119 -6.20 8.73 -1.99
C ILE A 119 -5.84 8.06 -0.65
N TRP A 120 -4.55 8.02 -0.29
CA TRP A 120 -4.12 7.46 0.98
C TRP A 120 -4.67 8.25 2.18
N ASP A 121 -4.59 9.58 2.14
CA ASP A 121 -5.08 10.44 3.21
C ASP A 121 -6.59 10.28 3.41
N GLU A 122 -7.35 10.14 2.34
CA GLU A 122 -8.78 9.85 2.42
C GLU A 122 -9.07 8.47 3.04
N LEU A 123 -8.28 7.44 2.71
CA LEU A 123 -8.39 6.15 3.39
C LEU A 123 -8.13 6.31 4.90
N GLN A 124 -7.07 7.02 5.29
CA GLN A 124 -6.75 7.24 6.71
C GLN A 124 -7.88 8.00 7.43
N ARG A 125 -8.43 9.03 6.80
CA ARG A 125 -9.59 9.77 7.31
C ARG A 125 -10.80 8.87 7.55
N GLN A 126 -11.06 7.92 6.65
CA GLN A 126 -12.14 6.95 6.82
C GLN A 126 -11.88 5.97 7.97
N LEU A 127 -10.64 5.50 8.15
CA LEU A 127 -10.25 4.66 9.29
C LEU A 127 -10.49 5.39 10.62
N ASP A 128 -10.12 6.67 10.69
CA ASP A 128 -10.34 7.49 11.88
C ASP A 128 -11.83 7.75 12.15
N ALA A 129 -12.63 7.92 11.09
CA ALA A 129 -14.08 8.07 11.20
C ALA A 129 -14.77 6.79 11.72
N GLN A 130 -14.15 5.63 11.50
CA GLN A 130 -14.54 4.33 12.08
C GLN A 130 -14.02 4.12 13.52
N CYS A 131 -13.52 5.19 14.17
CA CYS A 131 -12.99 5.17 15.54
C CYS A 131 -11.73 4.30 15.72
N LEU A 132 -11.05 3.95 14.63
CA LEU A 132 -9.78 3.20 14.65
C LEU A 132 -8.59 4.15 14.82
N LYS A 133 -8.60 4.89 15.93
CA LYS A 133 -7.57 5.89 16.28
C LYS A 133 -6.45 5.27 17.10
N ILE A 134 -5.24 5.77 16.89
CA ILE A 134 -4.02 5.33 17.58
C ILE A 134 -4.09 5.75 19.06
N LYS A 135 -3.84 4.81 19.97
CA LYS A 135 -3.78 5.06 21.42
C LYS A 135 -2.47 4.58 22.04
N LYS A 136 -1.99 3.39 21.69
CA LYS A 136 -0.80 2.75 22.29
C LYS A 136 0.52 3.15 21.63
N GLY A 137 0.45 3.94 20.56
CA GLY A 137 1.62 4.34 19.77
C GLY A 137 1.71 3.60 18.44
N THR A 138 2.85 3.75 17.78
CA THR A 138 3.09 3.27 16.43
C THR A 138 4.40 2.51 16.33
N ILE A 139 4.47 1.60 15.37
CA ILE A 139 5.67 0.85 15.00
C ILE A 139 6.15 1.40 13.65
N GLN A 140 7.43 1.76 13.54
CA GLN A 140 8.03 2.03 12.24
C GLN A 140 9.09 0.99 11.93
N ASP A 141 8.98 0.41 10.74
CA ASP A 141 9.92 -0.55 10.20
C ASP A 141 10.07 -0.31 8.68
N ALA A 142 11.01 -1.03 8.07
CA ALA A 142 11.27 -0.99 6.65
C ALA A 142 11.54 -2.38 6.04
N THR A 143 11.09 -2.56 4.81
CA THR A 143 11.41 -3.76 4.02
C THR A 143 11.96 -3.41 2.65
N PHE A 144 12.89 -4.24 2.15
CA PHE A 144 13.29 -4.19 0.74
C PHE A 144 12.15 -4.60 -0.20
N ILE A 145 12.06 -3.87 -1.30
CA ILE A 145 11.28 -4.19 -2.50
C ILE A 145 12.27 -4.32 -3.64
N THR A 146 12.47 -5.55 -4.13
CA THR A 146 13.52 -5.82 -5.12
C THR A 146 13.10 -5.35 -6.50
N SER A 147 14.08 -5.02 -7.34
CA SER A 147 13.87 -4.73 -8.76
C SER A 147 15.01 -5.33 -9.58
N GLU A 148 14.94 -5.17 -10.90
CA GLU A 148 15.94 -5.75 -11.81
C GLU A 148 17.10 -4.75 -12.02
N PRO A 149 18.36 -5.10 -11.67
CA PRO A 149 19.53 -4.25 -11.96
C PRO A 149 19.86 -4.20 -13.46
N GLY A 150 19.31 -5.14 -14.25
CA GLY A 150 19.70 -5.35 -15.64
C GLY A 150 21.06 -6.05 -15.77
N HIS A 151 21.40 -6.45 -16.99
CA HIS A 151 22.66 -7.12 -17.31
C HIS A 151 23.75 -6.17 -17.84
N ALA A 152 23.38 -4.92 -18.12
CA ALA A 152 24.33 -3.90 -18.54
C ALA A 152 25.16 -3.42 -17.34
N SER A 153 26.42 -3.03 -17.56
CA SER A 153 27.24 -2.47 -16.50
C SER A 153 26.62 -1.17 -15.97
N THR A 154 26.93 -0.82 -14.72
CA THR A 154 26.37 0.40 -14.08
C THR A 154 26.60 1.64 -14.93
N ASN A 155 27.74 1.71 -15.63
CA ASN A 155 28.18 2.84 -16.45
C ASN A 155 27.55 2.88 -17.84
N THR A 156 26.85 1.83 -18.28
CA THR A 156 26.13 1.87 -19.56
C THR A 156 24.96 2.85 -19.43
N PRO A 157 24.88 3.93 -20.24
CA PRO A 157 23.74 4.83 -20.22
C PRO A 157 22.46 4.06 -20.50
N ARG A 158 21.41 4.39 -19.75
CA ARG A 158 20.07 3.90 -20.05
C ARG A 158 19.58 4.68 -21.26
N GLY A 159 19.82 4.17 -22.47
CA GLY A 159 19.35 4.82 -23.71
C GLY A 159 17.84 5.10 -23.71
N ASP A 160 17.37 5.91 -24.66
CA ASP A 160 15.96 6.29 -24.76
C ASP A 160 15.08 5.14 -25.25
N ALA A 161 14.68 4.23 -24.35
CA ALA A 161 13.57 3.32 -24.63
C ALA A 161 12.90 2.73 -23.38
N ALA A 162 11.58 2.70 -23.45
CA ALA A 162 10.64 2.00 -22.59
C ALA A 162 10.79 0.46 -22.56
N LYS A 163 11.81 -0.12 -23.22
CA LYS A 163 12.03 -1.58 -23.37
C LYS A 163 13.04 -2.19 -22.41
N THR A 164 13.68 -1.40 -21.55
CA THR A 164 14.63 -1.96 -20.58
C THR A 164 13.94 -2.38 -19.28
N ARG A 165 14.22 -3.63 -18.87
CA ARG A 165 13.83 -4.13 -17.54
C ARG A 165 14.68 -3.53 -16.41
N ARG A 166 15.80 -2.90 -16.73
CA ARG A 166 16.68 -2.24 -15.76
C ARG A 166 15.92 -1.16 -15.00
N SER A 167 15.94 -1.23 -13.67
CA SER A 167 15.43 -0.18 -12.79
C SER A 167 16.19 1.12 -13.05
N ARG A 168 15.49 2.27 -13.02
CA ARG A 168 16.09 3.59 -13.28
C ARG A 168 16.71 4.13 -12.01
N ASP A 169 15.94 4.08 -10.93
CA ASP A 169 16.28 4.73 -9.67
C ASP A 169 16.72 3.72 -8.60
N GLY A 170 16.59 2.41 -8.85
CA GLY A 170 16.96 1.36 -7.90
C GLY A 170 18.45 1.37 -7.56
N THR A 171 18.78 1.10 -6.30
CA THR A 171 20.18 1.05 -5.81
C THR A 171 20.48 -0.26 -5.09
N TRP A 172 21.76 -0.53 -4.80
CA TRP A 172 22.20 -1.68 -4.02
C TRP A 172 22.25 -1.37 -2.53
N ALA A 173 21.91 -2.36 -1.71
CA ALA A 173 22.12 -2.36 -0.27
C ALA A 173 22.49 -3.75 0.24
N ILE A 174 23.21 -3.81 1.35
CA ILE A 174 23.62 -5.07 1.99
C ILE A 174 22.90 -5.17 3.34
N LYS A 175 22.22 -6.30 3.58
CA LYS A 175 21.65 -6.66 4.89
C LYS A 175 22.19 -8.02 5.30
N GLY A 176 22.99 -8.04 6.37
CA GLY A 176 23.75 -9.23 6.76
C GLY A 176 24.73 -9.64 5.65
N LYS A 177 24.61 -10.89 5.17
CA LYS A 177 25.43 -11.44 4.09
C LYS A 177 24.79 -11.36 2.70
N LYS A 178 23.61 -10.75 2.57
CA LYS A 178 22.83 -10.71 1.32
C LYS A 178 22.80 -9.29 0.75
N SER A 179 22.96 -9.17 -0.56
CA SER A 179 22.75 -7.94 -1.32
C SER A 179 21.34 -7.88 -1.88
N TYR A 180 20.77 -6.68 -1.90
CA TYR A 180 19.43 -6.39 -2.40
C TYR A 180 19.53 -5.21 -3.36
N PHE A 181 18.97 -5.36 -4.56
CA PHE A 181 18.85 -4.27 -5.52
C PHE A 181 17.39 -3.81 -5.62
N GLY A 182 17.16 -2.51 -5.52
CA GLY A 182 15.86 -1.89 -5.74
C GLY A 182 15.56 -0.77 -4.77
N TYR A 183 14.51 -0.96 -3.98
CA TYR A 183 13.88 0.07 -3.16
C TYR A 183 13.67 -0.41 -1.72
N LYS A 184 13.30 0.51 -0.84
CA LYS A 184 12.80 0.23 0.51
C LYS A 184 11.41 0.83 0.68
N LEU A 185 10.51 0.04 1.23
CA LEU A 185 9.21 0.47 1.71
C LEU A 185 9.33 0.67 3.23
N HIS A 186 9.19 1.93 3.67
CA HIS A 186 9.10 2.31 5.07
C HIS A 186 7.63 2.41 5.43
N THR A 187 7.19 1.81 6.53
CA THR A 187 5.80 1.92 6.98
C THR A 187 5.73 2.24 8.46
N LYS A 188 4.71 3.02 8.82
CA LYS A 188 4.28 3.25 10.19
C LYS A 188 2.97 2.52 10.41
N GLU A 189 2.93 1.57 11.32
CA GLU A 189 1.75 0.80 11.72
C GLU A 189 1.28 1.25 13.11
N ASP A 190 -0.03 1.18 13.38
CA ASP A 190 -0.54 1.42 14.74
C ASP A 190 -0.51 0.14 15.60
N CYS A 191 -0.18 0.30 16.89
CA CYS A 191 -0.09 -0.82 17.82
C CYS A 191 -1.45 -1.39 18.27
N ASP A 192 -2.57 -0.73 17.95
CA ASP A 192 -3.89 -1.05 18.49
C ASP A 192 -4.67 -2.01 17.57
N PHE A 193 -4.61 -1.75 16.26
CA PHE A 193 -5.39 -2.37 15.21
C PHE A 193 -4.53 -2.98 14.11
N GLY A 194 -3.23 -2.70 14.09
CA GLY A 194 -2.29 -3.22 13.10
C GLY A 194 -2.57 -2.72 11.69
N LEU A 195 -2.98 -1.46 11.54
CA LEU A 195 -3.19 -0.78 10.27
C LEU A 195 -1.96 0.05 9.94
N ILE A 196 -1.57 0.08 8.67
CA ILE A 196 -0.55 1.01 8.18
C ILE A 196 -1.16 2.42 8.16
N ARG A 197 -0.52 3.35 8.85
CA ARG A 197 -0.95 4.75 9.02
C ARG A 197 -0.17 5.72 8.14
N ALA A 198 1.10 5.41 7.87
CA ALA A 198 1.93 6.16 6.93
C ALA A 198 2.90 5.23 6.21
N LEU A 199 3.37 5.66 5.05
CA LEU A 199 4.40 4.96 4.29
C LEU A 199 5.26 5.94 3.51
N GLU A 200 6.47 5.52 3.18
CA GLU A 200 7.37 6.23 2.28
C GLU A 200 8.20 5.21 1.49
N VAL A 201 8.62 5.56 0.28
CA VAL A 201 9.45 4.68 -0.55
C VAL A 201 10.74 5.38 -0.92
N THR A 202 11.85 4.72 -0.64
CA THR A 202 13.19 5.21 -0.98
C THR A 202 13.92 4.20 -1.85
N THR A 203 15.11 4.57 -2.34
CA THR A 203 16.02 3.59 -2.93
C THR A 203 16.56 2.66 -1.83
N ALA A 204 17.07 1.48 -2.21
CA ALA A 204 17.50 0.47 -1.23
C ALA A 204 18.66 0.96 -0.34
N SER A 205 19.54 1.81 -0.87
CA SER A 205 20.72 2.32 -0.19
C SER A 205 20.41 3.34 0.91
N THR A 206 19.23 3.99 0.87
CA THR A 206 18.82 4.94 1.91
C THR A 206 18.80 4.23 3.26
N HIS A 207 19.51 4.78 4.24
CA HIS A 207 19.55 4.21 5.59
C HIS A 207 18.24 4.51 6.32
N ASP A 208 17.72 3.53 7.06
CA ASP A 208 16.39 3.60 7.68
C ASP A 208 16.28 4.79 8.65
N SER A 209 17.40 5.14 9.29
CA SER A 209 17.48 6.28 10.20
C SER A 209 17.20 7.65 9.55
N GLN A 210 17.21 7.76 8.22
CA GLN A 210 16.93 9.00 7.48
C GLN A 210 15.43 9.25 7.29
N ILE A 211 14.58 8.25 7.55
CA ILE A 211 13.14 8.35 7.35
C ILE A 211 12.47 8.34 8.71
N ASP A 212 11.76 9.41 9.03
CA ASP A 212 10.93 9.51 10.23
C ASP A 212 9.47 9.73 9.82
N LEU A 213 8.66 8.71 10.04
CA LEU A 213 7.22 8.75 9.76
C LEU A 213 6.42 9.21 10.98
N SER A 214 7.10 9.54 12.09
CA SER A 214 6.40 9.89 13.32
C SER A 214 5.67 11.22 13.23
N ASN A 215 4.58 11.36 13.98
CA ASN A 215 3.86 12.62 14.21
C ASN A 215 4.25 13.19 15.58
N GLU A 216 4.01 14.49 15.78
CA GLU A 216 4.21 15.12 17.09
C GLU A 216 3.29 14.48 18.16
N GLY A 217 3.84 14.28 19.36
CA GLY A 217 3.10 13.75 20.51
C GLY A 217 2.80 12.24 20.46
N GLU A 218 3.15 11.51 19.39
CA GLU A 218 2.93 10.06 19.33
C GLU A 218 4.15 9.26 19.83
N VAL A 219 3.92 8.12 20.46
CA VAL A 219 4.98 7.18 20.83
C VAL A 219 5.35 6.33 19.63
N ILE A 220 6.64 6.31 19.27
CA ILE A 220 7.14 5.56 18.11
C ILE A 220 8.17 4.50 18.52
N TYR A 221 7.84 3.24 18.25
CA TYR A 221 8.68 2.07 18.48
C TYR A 221 9.46 1.71 17.21
N ARG A 222 10.77 1.49 17.36
CA ARG A 222 11.69 1.22 16.25
C ARG A 222 12.81 0.25 16.63
N ASP A 223 13.30 -0.47 15.63
CA ASP A 223 14.42 -1.39 15.78
C ASP A 223 15.77 -0.67 15.91
N ARG A 224 16.87 -1.43 16.02
CA ARG A 224 18.22 -0.87 16.18
C ARG A 224 18.74 -0.16 14.92
N GLY A 225 18.13 -0.39 13.75
CA GLY A 225 18.47 0.29 12.50
C GLY A 225 18.18 1.78 12.54
N TYR A 226 17.27 2.21 13.40
CA TYR A 226 16.93 3.63 13.61
C TYR A 226 17.71 4.29 14.75
N PHE A 227 18.71 3.61 15.33
CA PHE A 227 19.50 4.17 16.42
C PHE A 227 20.12 5.53 16.01
N GLY A 228 19.86 6.56 16.80
CA GLY A 228 20.34 7.93 16.55
C GLY A 228 19.41 8.78 15.67
N THR A 229 18.28 8.26 15.22
CA THR A 229 17.29 9.05 14.45
C THR A 229 16.65 10.13 15.32
N LYS A 230 16.59 11.36 14.79
CA LYS A 230 15.75 12.44 15.33
C LYS A 230 14.29 12.16 14.97
N THR A 231 13.40 12.35 15.94
CA THR A 231 11.99 11.96 15.82
C THR A 231 11.10 13.14 16.13
N LYS A 232 9.98 13.28 15.41
CA LYS A 232 8.93 14.26 15.75
C LYS A 232 8.15 13.82 17.00
N GLY A 233 7.93 12.51 17.16
CA GLY A 233 7.26 11.91 18.32
C GLY A 233 8.19 11.52 19.47
N PHE A 234 7.65 10.82 20.47
CA PHE A 234 8.40 10.26 21.59
C PHE A 234 9.22 9.04 21.17
N ASN A 235 10.54 9.22 21.15
CA ASN A 235 11.49 8.23 20.65
C ASN A 235 11.60 6.99 21.55
N THR A 236 11.08 5.85 21.07
CA THR A 236 11.26 4.54 21.72
C THR A 236 12.03 3.57 20.81
N THR A 237 13.12 4.06 20.24
CA THR A 237 14.04 3.25 19.43
C THR A 237 14.91 2.36 20.30
N MET A 238 15.12 1.11 19.85
CA MET A 238 16.05 0.19 20.48
C MET A 238 17.47 0.76 20.52
N GLN A 239 18.14 0.59 21.66
CA GLN A 239 19.54 0.97 21.81
C GLN A 239 20.46 -0.08 21.19
N ARG A 240 21.64 0.34 20.72
CA ARG A 240 22.71 -0.57 20.29
C ARG A 240 24.02 -0.15 20.95
N GLY A 241 24.89 -1.12 21.19
CA GLY A 241 26.27 -0.82 21.60
C GLY A 241 27.00 -0.09 20.46
N VAL A 242 27.88 0.84 20.83
CA VAL A 242 28.80 1.52 19.90
C VAL A 242 30.24 1.15 20.26
N ARG A 243 31.20 1.48 19.38
CA ARG A 243 32.61 1.12 19.61
C ARG A 243 33.08 1.67 20.96
N GLY A 244 33.58 0.79 21.82
CA GLY A 244 34.05 1.15 23.17
C GLY A 244 32.95 1.34 24.22
N HIS A 245 31.67 1.26 23.84
CA HIS A 245 30.53 1.43 24.75
C HIS A 245 29.49 0.32 24.55
N PRO A 246 29.66 -0.83 25.25
CA PRO A 246 28.70 -1.93 25.19
C PRO A 246 27.35 -1.51 25.77
N ILE A 247 26.29 -2.20 25.34
CA ILE A 247 24.93 -1.94 25.81
C ILE A 247 24.76 -2.42 27.27
N GLY A 248 24.21 -1.57 28.13
CA GLY A 248 23.98 -1.92 29.53
C GLY A 248 22.79 -2.88 29.73
N ILE A 249 22.74 -3.55 30.88
CA ILE A 249 21.66 -4.51 31.21
C ILE A 249 20.26 -3.89 31.13
N ARG A 250 20.10 -2.63 31.54
CA ARG A 250 18.83 -1.90 31.47
C ARG A 250 18.35 -1.73 30.03
N ASP A 251 19.26 -1.43 29.11
CA ASP A 251 18.96 -1.27 27.69
C ASP A 251 18.68 -2.61 27.02
N VAL A 252 19.35 -3.68 27.43
CA VAL A 252 19.01 -5.05 26.98
C VAL A 252 17.57 -5.40 27.37
N LEU A 253 17.18 -5.17 28.63
CA LEU A 253 15.82 -5.42 29.10
C LEU A 253 14.78 -4.49 28.44
N LYS A 254 15.13 -3.22 28.20
CA LYS A 254 14.29 -2.28 27.42
C LYS A 254 14.10 -2.78 25.99
N ASN A 255 15.18 -3.17 25.32
CA ASN A 255 15.13 -3.74 23.97
C ASN A 255 14.27 -5.00 23.91
N ALA A 256 14.39 -5.91 24.89
CA ALA A 256 13.56 -7.12 24.92
C ALA A 256 12.06 -6.79 24.99
N ARG A 257 11.66 -5.76 25.76
CA ARG A 257 10.28 -5.27 25.82
C ARG A 257 9.84 -4.64 24.50
N ILE A 258 10.68 -3.76 23.92
CA ILE A 258 10.39 -3.11 22.62
C ILE A 258 10.24 -4.18 21.52
N SER A 259 11.07 -5.22 21.52
CA SER A 259 11.02 -6.29 20.52
C SER A 259 9.67 -7.01 20.49
N ARG A 260 9.02 -7.18 21.64
CA ARG A 260 7.68 -7.80 21.72
C ARG A 260 6.62 -6.88 21.11
N ILE A 261 6.77 -5.58 21.29
CA ILE A 261 5.87 -4.57 20.70
C ILE A 261 6.10 -4.47 19.19
N LEU A 262 7.33 -4.63 18.71
CA LEU A 262 7.68 -4.57 17.28
C LEU A 262 7.24 -5.81 16.49
N SER A 263 7.15 -6.99 17.12
CA SER A 263 6.91 -8.25 16.41
C SER A 263 5.66 -8.26 15.51
N PRO A 264 4.51 -7.68 15.90
CA PRO A 264 3.36 -7.52 14.99
C PRO A 264 3.67 -6.74 13.71
N GLY A 265 4.65 -5.82 13.76
CA GLY A 265 5.12 -4.99 12.65
C GLY A 265 5.64 -5.75 11.42
N GLU A 266 5.97 -7.04 11.57
CA GLU A 266 6.38 -7.88 10.44
C GLU A 266 5.19 -8.36 9.60
N ARG A 267 3.98 -8.37 10.17
CA ARG A 267 2.78 -8.93 9.53
C ARG A 267 2.39 -8.20 8.24
N PRO A 268 2.38 -6.86 8.15
CA PRO A 268 2.10 -6.18 6.89
C PRO A 268 3.05 -6.62 5.78
N TYR A 269 4.34 -6.77 6.08
CA TYR A 269 5.32 -7.23 5.09
C TYR A 269 5.13 -8.67 4.69
N ALA A 270 4.76 -9.55 5.63
CA ALA A 270 4.45 -10.94 5.30
C ALA A 270 3.27 -11.02 4.31
N ILE A 271 2.20 -10.24 4.52
CA ILE A 271 1.05 -10.19 3.61
C ILE A 271 1.42 -9.56 2.26
N ILE A 272 2.09 -8.41 2.26
CA ILE A 272 2.50 -7.71 1.03
C ILE A 272 3.41 -8.60 0.16
N LYS A 273 4.32 -9.35 0.76
CA LYS A 273 5.26 -10.20 0.02
C LYS A 273 4.67 -11.54 -0.40
N ASN A 274 3.94 -12.21 0.49
CA ASN A 274 3.54 -13.61 0.28
C ASN A 274 2.11 -13.75 -0.25
N VAL A 275 1.22 -12.81 0.05
CA VAL A 275 -0.19 -12.85 -0.40
C VAL A 275 -0.40 -11.95 -1.61
N PHE A 276 0.15 -10.73 -1.60
CA PHE A 276 0.04 -9.78 -2.71
C PHE A 276 1.20 -9.87 -3.70
N HIS A 277 2.16 -10.77 -3.48
CA HIS A 277 3.35 -10.99 -4.32
C HIS A 277 4.09 -9.71 -4.74
N SER A 278 4.06 -8.68 -3.88
CA SER A 278 4.57 -7.34 -4.18
C SER A 278 5.99 -7.10 -3.66
N ALA A 279 6.73 -8.18 -3.36
CA ALA A 279 8.13 -8.13 -2.94
C ALA A 279 9.09 -7.69 -4.06
N HIS A 280 8.69 -7.86 -5.32
CA HIS A 280 9.47 -7.53 -6.50
C HIS A 280 8.67 -6.58 -7.40
N THR A 281 9.32 -5.52 -7.89
CA THR A 281 8.69 -4.49 -8.72
C THR A 281 9.34 -4.37 -10.10
N LYS A 282 8.48 -4.20 -11.11
CA LYS A 282 8.87 -3.99 -12.51
C LYS A 282 8.83 -2.52 -12.92
N VAL A 283 8.26 -1.63 -12.09
CA VAL A 283 8.31 -0.19 -12.36
C VAL A 283 9.64 0.37 -11.89
N THR A 284 10.18 1.31 -12.66
CA THR A 284 11.61 1.60 -12.63
C THR A 284 11.97 2.88 -11.87
N THR A 285 10.99 3.58 -11.29
CA THR A 285 11.20 4.91 -10.69
C THR A 285 10.66 4.96 -9.27
N VAL A 286 11.29 5.70 -8.36
CA VAL A 286 10.82 5.83 -6.96
C VAL A 286 9.35 6.23 -6.90
N LEU A 287 8.95 7.23 -7.68
CA LEU A 287 7.57 7.74 -7.70
C LEU A 287 6.54 6.67 -8.08
N ARG A 288 6.79 5.91 -9.15
CA ARG A 288 5.90 4.78 -9.54
C ARG A 288 5.91 3.64 -8.52
N VAL A 289 7.05 3.36 -7.88
CA VAL A 289 7.13 2.35 -6.82
C VAL A 289 6.34 2.82 -5.60
N HIS A 290 6.42 4.09 -5.22
CA HIS A 290 5.63 4.70 -4.17
C HIS A 290 4.14 4.47 -4.41
N THR A 291 3.61 4.89 -5.57
CA THR A 291 2.19 4.68 -5.90
C THR A 291 1.81 3.19 -5.86
N LYS A 292 2.66 2.29 -6.38
CA LYS A 292 2.39 0.84 -6.33
C LYS A 292 2.34 0.32 -4.90
N MET A 293 3.29 0.69 -4.05
CA MET A 293 3.35 0.24 -2.65
C MET A 293 2.25 0.87 -1.80
N LEU A 294 1.81 2.09 -2.11
CA LEU A 294 0.66 2.73 -1.50
C LEU A 294 -0.61 1.91 -1.73
N PHE A 295 -0.86 1.43 -2.95
CA PHE A 295 -1.98 0.52 -3.21
C PHE A 295 -1.81 -0.85 -2.53
N SER A 296 -0.57 -1.34 -2.35
CA SER A 296 -0.31 -2.56 -1.56
C SER A 296 -0.62 -2.36 -0.08
N ALA A 297 -0.26 -1.22 0.49
CA ALA A 297 -0.62 -0.84 1.86
C ALA A 297 -2.12 -0.60 2.01
N PHE A 298 -2.78 -0.01 1.01
CA PHE A 298 -4.23 0.13 0.96
C PHE A 298 -4.91 -1.24 1.03
N CYS A 299 -4.46 -2.18 0.19
CA CYS A 299 -4.98 -3.55 0.18
C CYS A 299 -4.75 -4.25 1.53
N PHE A 300 -3.58 -4.01 2.16
CA PHE A 300 -3.29 -4.54 3.49
C PHE A 300 -4.24 -3.97 4.54
N ASN A 301 -4.45 -2.66 4.60
CA ASN A 301 -5.37 -2.04 5.55
C ASN A 301 -6.78 -2.58 5.37
N ARG A 302 -7.24 -2.76 4.13
CA ARG A 302 -8.53 -3.39 3.89
C ARG A 302 -8.56 -4.85 4.32
N PHE A 303 -7.50 -5.62 4.08
CA PHE A 303 -7.38 -7.00 4.57
C PHE A 303 -7.47 -7.05 6.11
N GLN A 304 -6.83 -6.10 6.78
CA GLN A 304 -6.89 -5.98 8.23
C GLN A 304 -8.27 -5.54 8.72
N LEU A 305 -8.93 -4.58 8.07
CA LEU A 305 -10.31 -4.20 8.38
C LEU A 305 -11.29 -5.39 8.32
N ALA A 306 -11.13 -6.28 7.34
CA ALA A 306 -11.92 -7.52 7.28
C ALA A 306 -11.66 -8.41 8.50
N THR A 307 -10.41 -8.49 8.96
CA THR A 307 -10.04 -9.25 10.15
C THR A 307 -10.66 -8.63 11.41
N LEU A 308 -10.56 -7.31 11.56
CA LEU A 308 -11.14 -6.56 12.69
C LEU A 308 -12.66 -6.67 12.73
N LYS A 309 -13.33 -6.62 11.57
CA LYS A 309 -14.78 -6.87 11.47
C LYS A 309 -15.15 -8.27 11.94
N LYS A 310 -14.44 -9.31 11.47
CA LYS A 310 -14.66 -10.69 11.91
C LYS A 310 -14.46 -10.89 13.41
N GLN A 311 -13.59 -10.08 14.02
CA GLN A 311 -13.33 -10.08 15.46
C GLN A 311 -14.32 -9.23 16.28
N GLY A 312 -15.33 -8.62 15.65
CA GLY A 312 -16.30 -7.75 16.31
C GLY A 312 -15.72 -6.41 16.77
N VAL A 313 -14.53 -6.01 16.31
CA VAL A 313 -13.86 -4.79 16.77
C VAL A 313 -14.58 -3.54 16.27
N LEU A 314 -15.02 -3.54 15.01
CA LEU A 314 -15.67 -2.37 14.41
C LEU A 314 -16.99 -2.05 15.12
N GLU A 315 -17.78 -3.09 15.40
CA GLU A 315 -19.06 -2.99 16.11
C GLU A 315 -18.86 -2.45 17.54
N ARG A 316 -17.85 -2.95 18.26
CA ARG A 316 -17.51 -2.45 19.61
C ARG A 316 -17.07 -0.99 19.61
N MET A 317 -16.29 -0.56 18.61
CA MET A 317 -15.81 0.82 18.54
C MET A 317 -16.95 1.80 18.20
N LEU A 318 -17.89 1.37 17.35
CA LEU A 318 -19.09 2.15 17.02
C LEU A 318 -20.06 2.26 18.20
N SER A 319 -20.21 1.21 19.01
CA SER A 319 -21.09 1.24 20.19
C SER A 319 -20.56 2.14 21.31
N THR A 320 -19.25 2.27 21.47
CA THR A 320 -18.62 3.19 22.45
C THR A 320 -18.73 4.68 22.08
N LYS A 321 -19.38 5.01 20.96
CA LYS A 321 -19.57 6.39 20.48
C LYS A 321 -20.92 7.00 20.94
N ASN A 322 -21.84 6.15 21.40
CA ASN A 322 -23.12 6.53 22.03
C ASN A 322 -22.98 6.46 23.55
#